data_AF-A0A955AG47-F1
#
_entry.id   AF-A0A955AG47-F1
#
_cell.length_a   1.000
_cell.length_b   1.000
_cell.length_c   1.000
_cell.angle_alpha   90.00
_cell.angle_beta   90.00
_cell.angle_gamma   90.00
#
_symmetry.space_group_name_H-M   'P 1'
#
loop_
_entity.id
_entity.type
_entity.pdbx_description
1 polymer ?
#
loop_
_entity_poly.entity_id
_entity_poly.type
_entity_poly.pdbx_seq_one_letter_code
_entity_poly.pdbx_strand_id
1 'polypeptide(L)'
;SSVKRMLAYSTIAQMGFMMVQCGLGAFAASLLHIVAHSLYKAHAFLNSGNAPSQSFARRTKTSERPSLKQSVGGLLFIVVTTVAAYLSISMLIFGHGSSKPGGLLLGGILCLSLVMWGWHFSISRAVSTRLVGVVGTTTLCLLYLSCYEMLATVVTTAIPAVHDVDTSFLSYAVVFAVFGSLCAVALTIDSGRHLHRIEGLRIHALNGFYIDACYRRVFAAWIRE
;
A
#
# COMPACT_ATOMS: atom_id res chain seq x y z
N SER A 1 7.52 25.08 0.91
CA SER A 1 7.39 24.47 2.25
C SER A 1 6.45 23.27 2.30
N SER A 2 5.63 22.96 1.28
CA SER A 2 4.73 21.80 1.26
C SER A 2 5.43 20.47 0.92
N VAL A 3 6.33 20.46 -0.06
CA VAL A 3 7.03 19.23 -0.52
C VAL A 3 7.85 18.57 0.59
N LYS A 4 8.64 19.35 1.34
CA LYS A 4 9.41 18.84 2.51
C LYS A 4 8.49 18.22 3.57
N ARG A 5 7.32 18.81 3.80
CA ARG A 5 6.31 18.31 4.75
C ARG A 5 5.70 16.99 4.27
N MET A 6 5.39 16.89 2.98
CA MET A 6 4.87 15.67 2.36
C MET A 6 5.86 14.51 2.42
N LEU A 7 7.15 14.77 2.21
CA LEU A 7 8.24 13.80 2.38
C LEU A 7 8.41 13.32 3.83
N ALA A 8 8.23 14.22 4.81
CA ALA A 8 8.26 13.86 6.22
C ALA A 8 7.08 12.95 6.57
N TYR A 9 5.84 13.34 6.20
CA TYR A 9 4.64 12.54 6.46
C TYR A 9 4.67 11.18 5.76
N SER A 10 5.22 11.07 4.55
CA SER A 10 5.35 9.77 3.88
C SER A 10 6.32 8.84 4.59
N THR A 11 7.41 9.37 5.15
CA THR A 11 8.35 8.57 5.95
C THR A 11 7.72 8.15 7.27
N ILE A 12 6.97 9.02 7.95
CA ILE A 12 6.22 8.67 9.17
C ILE A 12 5.21 7.56 8.90
N ALA A 13 4.45 7.65 7.79
CA ALA A 13 3.47 6.63 7.42
C ALA A 13 4.14 5.28 7.12
N GLN A 14 5.25 5.26 6.38
CA GLN A 14 5.97 4.02 6.05
C GLN A 14 6.59 3.37 7.30
N MET A 15 7.22 4.17 8.17
CA MET A 15 7.77 3.67 9.43
C MET A 15 6.65 3.18 10.36
N GLY A 16 5.52 3.88 10.41
CA GLY A 16 4.34 3.46 11.17
C GLY A 16 3.78 2.12 10.68
N PHE A 17 3.74 1.90 9.37
CA PHE A 17 3.30 0.61 8.81
C PHE A 17 4.28 -0.53 9.14
N MET A 18 5.59 -0.26 9.11
CA MET A 18 6.59 -1.23 9.57
C MET A 18 6.50 -1.53 11.07
N MET A 19 6.14 -0.54 11.90
CA MET A 19 5.87 -0.77 13.32
C MET A 19 4.65 -1.68 13.53
N VAL A 20 3.60 -1.54 12.72
CA VAL A 20 2.44 -2.46 12.74
C VAL A 20 2.87 -3.87 12.33
N GLN A 21 3.72 -4.03 11.31
CA GLN A 21 4.26 -5.34 10.91
C GLN A 21 5.01 -6.01 12.06
N CYS A 22 5.87 -5.28 12.75
CA CYS A 22 6.58 -5.77 13.92
C CYS A 22 5.62 -6.11 15.08
N GLY A 23 4.61 -5.26 15.33
CA GLY A 23 3.59 -5.49 16.37
C GLY A 23 2.71 -6.72 16.11
N LEU A 24 2.59 -7.16 14.86
CA LEU A 24 1.90 -8.38 14.46
C LEU A 24 2.81 -9.63 14.43
N GLY A 25 4.07 -9.50 14.89
CA GLY A 25 5.06 -10.59 14.86
C GLY A 25 5.65 -10.88 13.48
N ALA A 26 5.32 -10.10 12.46
CA ALA A 26 5.75 -10.32 11.08
C ALA A 26 7.08 -9.61 10.77
N PHE A 27 8.13 -9.94 11.53
CA PHE A 27 9.46 -9.32 11.40
C PHE A 27 10.06 -9.50 10.00
N ALA A 28 9.88 -10.68 9.39
CA ALA A 28 10.34 -10.92 8.02
C ALA A 28 9.66 -9.98 7.00
N ALA A 29 8.37 -9.68 7.19
CA ALA A 29 7.67 -8.70 6.35
C ALA A 29 8.19 -7.27 6.57
N SER A 30 8.48 -6.90 7.81
CA SER A 30 9.08 -5.59 8.15
C SER A 30 10.47 -5.41 7.57
N LEU A 31 11.30 -6.46 7.62
CA LEU A 31 12.62 -6.46 7.01
C LEU A 31 12.54 -6.42 5.47
N LEU A 32 11.62 -7.18 4.87
CA LEU A 32 11.38 -7.08 3.43
C LEU A 32 10.93 -5.67 3.05
N HIS A 33 10.06 -5.06 3.85
CA HIS A 33 9.54 -3.71 3.63
C HIS A 33 10.65 -2.67 3.69
N ILE A 34 11.52 -2.69 4.71
CA ILE A 34 12.61 -1.69 4.82
C ILE A 34 13.59 -1.79 3.66
N VAL A 35 13.90 -3.01 3.19
CA VAL A 35 14.76 -3.23 2.03
C VAL A 35 14.10 -2.67 0.77
N ALA A 36 12.85 -3.03 0.50
CA ALA A 36 12.11 -2.54 -0.65
C ALA A 36 11.97 -1.00 -0.65
N HIS A 37 11.69 -0.42 0.52
CA HIS A 37 11.58 1.03 0.70
C HIS A 37 12.91 1.76 0.47
N SER A 38 14.02 1.18 0.93
CA SER A 38 15.35 1.74 0.73
C SER A 38 15.78 1.69 -0.73
N LEU A 39 15.51 0.58 -1.42
CA LEU A 39 15.74 0.44 -2.87
C LEU A 39 14.90 1.43 -3.68
N TYR A 40 13.62 1.58 -3.32
CA TYR A 40 12.74 2.58 -3.95
C TYR A 40 13.29 4.01 -3.79
N LYS A 41 13.73 4.37 -2.58
CA LYS A 41 14.33 5.70 -2.33
C LYS A 41 15.64 5.89 -3.08
N ALA A 42 16.50 4.89 -3.13
CA ALA A 42 17.75 4.94 -3.89
C ALA A 42 17.47 5.12 -5.40
N HIS A 43 16.52 4.36 -5.94
CA HIS A 43 16.09 4.51 -7.33
C HIS A 43 15.51 5.91 -7.61
N ALA A 44 14.66 6.43 -6.73
CA ALA A 44 14.12 7.78 -6.87
C ALA A 44 15.21 8.87 -6.85
N PHE A 45 16.25 8.69 -6.02
CA PHE A 45 17.39 9.60 -5.97
C PHE A 45 18.23 9.54 -7.25
N LEU A 46 18.57 8.33 -7.72
CA LEU A 46 19.34 8.13 -8.96
C LEU A 46 18.57 8.65 -10.20
N ASN A 47 17.24 8.48 -10.23
CA ASN A 47 16.42 8.95 -11.33
C ASN A 47 16.12 10.46 -11.29
N SER A 48 16.42 11.16 -10.18
CA SER A 48 16.19 12.61 -10.06
C SER A 48 17.06 13.45 -11.00
N GLY A 49 18.19 12.89 -11.46
CA GLY A 49 19.09 13.52 -12.44
C GLY A 49 18.67 13.35 -13.90
N ASN A 50 17.80 12.38 -14.22
CA ASN A 50 17.38 12.04 -15.58
C ASN A 50 15.92 12.36 -15.88
N ALA A 51 15.19 12.99 -14.96
CA ALA A 51 13.78 13.28 -15.16
C ALA A 51 13.60 14.34 -16.25
N PRO A 52 13.01 14.00 -17.43
CA PRO A 52 12.36 15.02 -18.24
C PRO A 52 11.29 15.67 -17.35
N SER A 53 10.97 16.94 -17.59
CA SER A 53 9.87 17.66 -16.93
C SER A 53 8.52 16.98 -17.16
N GLN A 54 8.24 15.88 -16.44
CA GLN A 54 7.01 15.09 -16.53
C GLN A 54 5.75 15.86 -16.08
N SER A 55 5.93 17.08 -15.57
CA SER A 55 4.86 18.00 -15.20
C SER A 55 4.08 18.56 -16.41
N PHE A 56 4.61 18.52 -17.64
CA PHE A 56 3.93 19.08 -18.81
C PHE A 56 3.08 18.09 -19.62
N ALA A 57 3.30 16.77 -19.51
CA ALA A 57 2.57 15.77 -20.31
C ALA A 57 1.20 15.36 -19.73
N ARG A 58 0.87 15.73 -18.49
CA ARG A 58 -0.38 15.33 -17.81
C ARG A 58 -1.61 16.16 -18.22
N ARG A 59 -1.44 17.22 -19.03
CA ARG A 59 -2.51 18.22 -19.28
C ARG A 59 -3.36 18.00 -20.54
N THR A 60 -3.09 17.00 -21.38
CA THR A 60 -3.72 16.92 -22.72
C THR A 60 -4.43 15.61 -23.07
N LYS A 61 -4.56 14.64 -22.16
CA LYS A 61 -5.50 13.51 -22.40
C LYS A 61 -6.82 13.79 -21.70
N THR A 62 -7.81 14.24 -22.46
CA THR A 62 -9.23 14.10 -22.12
C THR A 62 -9.54 12.60 -22.04
N SER A 63 -9.23 11.98 -20.90
CA SER A 63 -9.60 10.59 -20.65
C SER A 63 -11.12 10.54 -20.56
N GLU A 64 -11.77 9.90 -21.53
CA GLU A 64 -13.16 9.49 -21.36
C GLU A 64 -13.29 8.76 -20.03
N ARG A 65 -14.23 9.21 -19.19
CA ARG A 65 -14.46 8.60 -17.88
C ARG A 65 -15.02 7.20 -18.11
N PRO A 66 -14.49 6.16 -17.45
CA PRO A 66 -15.05 4.82 -17.58
C PRO A 66 -16.49 4.81 -17.07
N SER A 67 -17.36 4.09 -17.77
CA SER A 67 -18.75 3.90 -17.35
C SER A 67 -18.81 3.27 -15.95
N LEU A 68 -19.87 3.55 -15.18
CA LEU A 68 -20.08 2.95 -13.86
C LEU A 68 -20.01 1.41 -13.91
N LYS A 69 -20.63 0.80 -14.93
CA LYS A 69 -20.59 -0.66 -15.15
C LYS A 69 -19.17 -1.17 -15.40
N GLN A 70 -18.38 -0.43 -16.17
CA GLN A 70 -16.98 -0.77 -16.44
C GLN A 70 -16.11 -0.61 -15.18
N SER A 71 -16.37 0.41 -14.38
CA SER A 71 -15.67 0.64 -13.12
C SER A 71 -15.93 -0.49 -12.11
N VAL A 72 -17.21 -0.89 -11.94
CA VAL A 72 -17.58 -1.96 -11.02
C VAL A 72 -17.10 -3.33 -11.51
N GLY A 73 -17.25 -3.60 -12.81
CA GLY A 73 -16.75 -4.84 -13.42
C GLY A 73 -15.23 -4.98 -13.34
N GLY A 74 -14.50 -3.88 -13.59
CA GLY A 74 -13.05 -3.82 -13.42
C GLY A 74 -12.62 -4.07 -11.98
N LEU A 75 -13.31 -3.46 -11.01
CA LEU A 75 -13.03 -3.65 -9.57
C LEU A 75 -13.18 -5.11 -9.17
N LEU A 76 -14.32 -5.70 -9.52
CA LEU A 76 -14.63 -7.08 -9.17
C LEU A 76 -13.62 -8.03 -9.83
N PHE A 77 -13.28 -7.79 -11.10
CA PHE A 77 -12.26 -8.56 -11.80
C PHE A 77 -10.91 -8.50 -11.08
N ILE A 78 -10.39 -7.31 -10.76
CA ILE A 78 -9.07 -7.22 -10.13
C ILE A 78 -9.04 -7.74 -8.70
N VAL A 79 -10.11 -7.54 -7.93
CA VAL A 79 -10.21 -8.09 -6.57
C VAL A 79 -10.19 -9.61 -6.62
N VAL A 80 -11.00 -10.22 -7.50
CA VAL A 80 -11.05 -11.69 -7.63
C VAL A 80 -9.72 -12.25 -8.09
N THR A 81 -9.10 -11.68 -9.12
CA THR A 81 -7.81 -12.18 -9.64
C THR A 81 -6.68 -12.01 -8.62
N THR A 82 -6.65 -10.89 -7.88
CA THR A 82 -5.64 -10.65 -6.84
C THR A 82 -5.78 -11.64 -5.69
N VAL A 83 -6.99 -11.83 -5.18
CA VAL A 83 -7.25 -12.77 -4.07
C VAL A 83 -6.97 -14.21 -4.50
N ALA A 84 -7.40 -14.60 -5.70
CA ALA A 84 -7.11 -15.91 -6.25
C ALA A 84 -5.59 -16.14 -6.39
N ALA A 85 -4.86 -15.19 -6.98
CA ALA A 85 -3.41 -15.28 -7.11
C ALA A 85 -2.72 -15.41 -5.74
N TYR A 86 -3.11 -14.58 -4.77
CA TYR A 86 -2.57 -14.65 -3.41
C TYR A 86 -2.81 -16.01 -2.76
N LEU A 87 -4.06 -16.51 -2.78
CA LEU A 87 -4.39 -17.79 -2.16
C LEU A 87 -3.69 -18.97 -2.86
N SER A 88 -3.68 -18.99 -4.19
CA SER A 88 -3.01 -20.07 -4.95
C SER A 88 -1.52 -20.11 -4.69
N ILE A 89 -0.84 -18.96 -4.70
CA ILE A 89 0.61 -18.90 -4.45
C ILE A 89 0.92 -19.18 -2.98
N SER A 90 0.13 -18.63 -2.04
CA SER A 90 0.27 -18.89 -0.60
C SER A 90 0.15 -20.38 -0.31
N MET A 91 -0.82 -21.06 -0.93
CA MET A 91 -1.01 -22.51 -0.80
C MET A 91 0.16 -23.30 -1.38
N LEU A 92 0.73 -22.84 -2.50
CA LEU A 92 1.90 -23.47 -3.14
C LEU A 92 3.17 -23.36 -2.30
N ILE A 93 3.42 -22.19 -1.70
CA ILE A 93 4.65 -21.91 -0.95
C ILE A 93 4.57 -22.41 0.49
N PHE A 94 3.45 -22.19 1.18
CA PHE A 94 3.34 -22.48 2.62
C PHE A 94 2.63 -23.80 2.94
N GLY A 95 2.01 -24.45 1.95
CA GLY A 95 1.19 -25.64 2.17
C GLY A 95 -0.13 -25.36 2.90
N HIS A 96 -0.88 -26.41 3.19
CA HIS A 96 -2.17 -26.31 3.88
C HIS A 96 -1.94 -26.08 5.38
N GLY A 97 -2.54 -25.02 5.94
CA GLY A 97 -2.64 -24.85 7.40
C GLY A 97 -1.44 -24.22 8.10
N SER A 98 -0.46 -23.67 7.38
CA SER A 98 0.67 -22.96 8.01
C SER A 98 0.22 -21.58 8.53
N SER A 99 -0.15 -21.51 9.81
CA SER A 99 -0.48 -20.26 10.50
C SER A 99 0.80 -19.51 10.86
N LYS A 100 1.37 -18.76 9.90
CA LYS A 100 2.46 -17.82 10.22
C LYS A 100 1.89 -16.58 10.94
N PRO A 101 2.48 -16.13 12.06
CA PRO A 101 1.99 -14.97 12.79
C PRO A 101 1.95 -13.74 11.89
N GLY A 102 0.81 -13.05 11.88
CA GLY A 102 0.56 -11.85 11.06
C GLY A 102 0.40 -12.08 9.54
N GLY A 103 0.63 -13.30 9.03
CA GLY A 103 0.71 -13.58 7.59
C GLY A 103 -0.57 -13.31 6.80
N LEU A 104 -1.74 -13.71 7.33
CA LEU A 104 -3.04 -13.49 6.67
C LEU A 104 -3.40 -11.99 6.63
N LEU A 105 -3.08 -11.29 7.71
CA LEU A 105 -3.42 -9.88 7.91
C LEU A 105 -2.60 -9.01 6.95
N LEU A 106 -1.28 -9.27 6.88
CA LEU A 106 -0.37 -8.60 5.95
C LEU A 106 -0.59 -8.99 4.50
N GLY A 107 -0.92 -10.26 4.23
CA GLY A 107 -1.37 -10.69 2.91
C GLY A 107 -2.62 -9.95 2.45
N GLY A 108 -3.56 -9.70 3.35
CA GLY A 108 -4.72 -8.85 3.08
C GLY A 108 -4.35 -7.42 2.69
N ILE A 109 -3.40 -6.79 3.38
CA ILE A 109 -2.91 -5.45 3.05
C ILE A 109 -2.18 -5.44 1.70
N LEU A 110 -1.40 -6.48 1.41
CA LEU A 110 -0.77 -6.68 0.09
C LEU A 110 -1.84 -6.75 -1.01
N CYS A 111 -2.89 -7.56 -0.82
CA CYS A 111 -4.00 -7.67 -1.77
C CYS A 111 -4.66 -6.31 -2.02
N LEU A 112 -4.94 -5.52 -0.97
CA LEU A 112 -5.49 -4.17 -1.13
C LEU A 112 -4.56 -3.25 -1.94
N SER A 113 -3.24 -3.37 -1.72
CA SER A 113 -2.23 -2.60 -2.45
C SER A 113 -2.13 -3.01 -3.92
N LEU A 114 -2.20 -4.32 -4.20
CA LEU A 114 -2.19 -4.87 -5.56
C LEU A 114 -3.47 -4.54 -6.33
N VAL A 115 -4.62 -4.49 -5.66
CA VAL A 115 -5.89 -4.02 -6.25
C VAL A 115 -5.76 -2.58 -6.74
N MET A 116 -5.09 -1.70 -5.98
CA MET A 116 -4.85 -0.32 -6.41
C MET A 116 -3.95 -0.25 -7.66
N TRP A 117 -2.93 -1.08 -7.74
CA TRP A 117 -2.04 -1.15 -8.91
C TRP A 117 -2.74 -1.74 -10.14
N GLY A 118 -3.49 -2.83 -9.95
CA GLY A 118 -4.18 -3.55 -11.00
C GLY A 118 -5.42 -2.83 -11.53
N TRP A 119 -5.97 -1.87 -10.78
CA TRP A 119 -7.12 -1.05 -11.16
C TRP A 119 -6.95 -0.40 -12.54
N HIS A 120 -5.80 0.23 -12.81
CA HIS A 120 -5.51 0.89 -14.09
C HIS A 120 -5.56 -0.07 -15.28
N PHE A 121 -5.16 -1.32 -15.08
CA PHE A 121 -5.18 -2.35 -16.12
C PHE A 121 -6.58 -2.95 -16.28
N SER A 122 -7.33 -3.10 -15.18
CA SER A 122 -8.65 -3.74 -15.16
C SER A 122 -9.73 -2.94 -15.91
N ILE A 123 -9.65 -1.61 -15.89
CA ILE A 123 -10.60 -0.73 -16.57
C ILE A 123 -10.41 -0.75 -18.10
N SER A 124 -9.22 -1.12 -18.58
CA SER A 124 -8.94 -1.14 -20.02
C SER A 124 -9.90 -2.07 -20.78
N ARG A 125 -10.32 -1.66 -21.98
CA ARG A 125 -11.10 -2.53 -22.88
C ARG A 125 -10.23 -3.58 -23.57
N ALA A 126 -8.94 -3.31 -23.72
CA ALA A 126 -8.01 -4.21 -24.38
C ALA A 126 -7.66 -5.40 -23.48
N VAL A 127 -7.86 -6.61 -23.99
CA VAL A 127 -7.52 -7.86 -23.28
C VAL A 127 -6.04 -7.93 -22.98
N SER A 128 -5.17 -7.48 -23.90
CA SER A 128 -3.72 -7.44 -23.70
C SER A 128 -3.33 -6.62 -22.47
N THR A 129 -3.94 -5.44 -22.27
CA THR A 129 -3.67 -4.62 -21.08
C THR A 129 -4.14 -5.29 -19.80
N ARG A 130 -5.29 -5.96 -19.81
CA ARG A 130 -5.76 -6.72 -18.63
C ARG A 130 -4.83 -7.89 -18.31
N LEU A 131 -4.35 -8.60 -19.34
CA LEU A 131 -3.39 -9.70 -19.17
C LEU A 131 -2.10 -9.20 -18.54
N VAL A 132 -1.58 -8.04 -18.96
CA VAL A 132 -0.41 -7.41 -18.32
C VAL A 132 -0.69 -7.14 -16.83
N GLY A 133 -1.88 -6.62 -16.50
CA GLY A 133 -2.29 -6.42 -15.11
C GLY A 133 -2.36 -7.72 -14.30
N VAL A 134 -2.95 -8.79 -14.86
CA VAL A 134 -3.03 -10.09 -14.19
C VAL A 134 -1.65 -10.69 -14.00
N VAL A 135 -0.84 -10.76 -15.07
CA VAL A 135 0.53 -11.30 -15.02
C VAL A 135 1.36 -10.53 -14.01
N GLY A 136 1.36 -9.20 -14.07
CA GLY A 136 2.13 -8.39 -13.13
C GLY A 136 1.65 -8.52 -11.69
N THR A 137 0.34 -8.66 -11.45
CA THR A 137 -0.21 -8.90 -10.10
C THR A 137 0.27 -10.24 -9.56
N THR A 138 0.16 -11.30 -10.37
CA THR A 138 0.61 -12.65 -10.02
C THR A 138 2.12 -12.68 -9.78
N THR A 139 2.91 -12.02 -10.63
CA THR A 139 4.37 -11.94 -10.48
C THR A 139 4.76 -11.17 -9.22
N LEU A 140 4.14 -10.03 -8.93
CA LEU A 140 4.42 -9.26 -7.71
C LEU A 140 4.03 -10.04 -6.45
N CYS A 141 2.90 -10.76 -6.49
CA CYS A 141 2.47 -11.62 -5.40
C CYS A 141 3.47 -12.77 -5.17
N LEU A 142 3.90 -13.44 -6.26
CA LEU A 142 4.90 -14.52 -6.20
C LEU A 142 6.23 -14.02 -5.65
N LEU A 143 6.70 -12.88 -6.14
CA LEU A 143 7.95 -12.26 -5.71
C LEU A 143 7.88 -11.93 -4.23
N TYR A 144 6.82 -11.25 -3.79
CA TYR A 144 6.66 -10.88 -2.38
C TYR A 144 6.64 -12.11 -1.47
N LEU A 145 5.82 -13.13 -1.78
CA LEU A 145 5.69 -14.32 -0.94
C LEU A 145 6.96 -15.17 -0.92
N SER A 146 7.66 -15.28 -2.06
CA SER A 146 8.96 -15.96 -2.14
C SER A 146 10.03 -15.26 -1.33
N CYS A 147 10.13 -13.93 -1.45
CA CYS A 147 11.08 -13.14 -0.68
C CYS A 147 10.75 -13.18 0.83
N TYR A 148 9.47 -13.10 1.18
CA TYR A 148 9.03 -13.22 2.56
C TYR A 148 9.47 -14.54 3.17
N GLU A 149 9.29 -15.66 2.46
CA GLU A 149 9.70 -16.97 2.97
C GLU A 149 11.22 -17.10 3.11
N MET A 150 11.97 -16.62 2.11
CA MET A 150 13.42 -16.58 2.15
C MET A 150 13.94 -15.76 3.35
N LEU A 151 13.29 -14.64 3.66
CA LEU A 151 13.65 -13.81 4.81
C LEU A 151 13.18 -14.44 6.13
N ALA A 152 12.02 -15.11 6.14
CA ALA A 152 11.50 -15.78 7.33
C ALA A 152 12.46 -16.87 7.82
N THR A 153 13.04 -17.68 6.93
CA THR A 153 14.02 -18.71 7.31
C THR A 153 15.31 -18.11 7.89
N VAL A 154 15.74 -16.94 7.42
CA VAL A 154 16.90 -16.23 7.99
C VAL A 154 16.55 -15.63 9.35
N VAL A 155 15.41 -14.96 9.47
CA VAL A 155 14.99 -14.26 10.69
C VAL A 155 14.72 -15.22 11.85
N THR A 156 14.12 -16.38 11.60
CA THR A 156 13.86 -17.38 12.65
C THR A 156 15.13 -17.96 13.27
N THR A 157 16.26 -17.94 12.56
CA THR A 157 17.56 -18.33 13.13
C THR A 157 18.19 -17.25 14.01
N ALA A 158 17.79 -15.99 13.82
CA ALA A 158 18.41 -14.83 14.47
C ALA A 158 17.61 -14.28 15.66
N ILE A 159 16.30 -14.51 15.69
CA ILE A 159 15.39 -13.97 16.71
C ILE A 159 14.74 -15.13 17.47
N PRO A 160 14.67 -15.09 18.82
CA PRO A 160 13.93 -16.09 19.60
C PRO A 160 12.48 -16.20 19.12
N ALA A 161 11.87 -17.39 19.26
CA ALA A 161 10.46 -17.58 18.93
C ALA A 161 9.61 -16.58 19.72
N VAL A 162 9.08 -15.58 19.02
CA VAL A 162 8.08 -14.66 19.57
C VAL A 162 6.77 -15.44 19.64
N HIS A 163 6.12 -15.42 20.80
CA HIS A 163 4.80 -16.05 20.96
C HIS A 163 3.86 -15.53 19.88
N ASP A 164 3.05 -16.44 19.32
CA ASP A 164 2.00 -16.06 18.39
C ASP A 164 1.17 -14.95 19.04
N VAL A 165 1.14 -13.79 18.39
CA VAL A 165 0.25 -12.71 18.79
C VAL A 165 -1.15 -13.29 18.61
N ASP A 166 -1.90 -13.46 19.71
CA ASP A 166 -3.32 -13.82 19.66
C ASP A 166 -4.07 -12.71 18.91
N THR A 167 -4.12 -12.83 17.60
CA THR A 167 -4.80 -11.88 16.73
C THR A 167 -6.30 -12.12 16.87
N SER A 168 -6.91 -11.39 17.81
CA SER A 168 -8.36 -11.39 17.96
C SER A 168 -9.04 -11.03 16.63
N PHE A 169 -10.25 -11.53 16.38
CA PHE A 169 -11.06 -11.14 15.22
C PHE A 169 -11.18 -9.60 15.08
N LEU A 170 -11.23 -8.90 16.21
CA LEU A 170 -11.25 -7.45 16.27
C LEU A 170 -10.01 -6.80 15.62
N SER A 171 -8.82 -7.38 15.82
CA SER A 171 -7.59 -6.87 15.20
C SER A 171 -7.64 -6.94 13.67
N TYR A 172 -8.13 -8.05 13.11
CA TYR A 172 -8.36 -8.19 11.67
C TYR A 172 -9.38 -7.17 11.19
N ALA A 173 -10.53 -7.08 11.86
CA ALA A 173 -11.61 -6.16 11.49
C ALA A 173 -11.14 -4.70 11.47
N VAL A 174 -10.40 -4.26 12.49
CA VAL A 174 -9.85 -2.89 12.58
C VAL A 174 -8.88 -2.63 11.43
N VAL A 175 -7.92 -3.51 11.19
CA VAL A 175 -6.92 -3.28 10.15
C VAL A 175 -7.54 -3.28 8.76
N PHE A 176 -8.42 -4.24 8.45
CA PHE A 176 -9.13 -4.24 7.16
C PHE A 176 -10.06 -3.04 7.00
N ALA A 177 -10.70 -2.56 8.07
CA ALA A 177 -11.50 -1.34 8.02
C ALA A 177 -10.61 -0.11 7.71
N VAL A 178 -9.48 0.03 8.39
CA VAL A 178 -8.55 1.17 8.17
C VAL A 178 -7.97 1.11 6.75
N PHE A 179 -7.27 0.04 6.37
CA PHE A 179 -6.62 -0.05 5.07
C PHE A 179 -7.62 -0.16 3.92
N GLY A 180 -8.76 -0.83 4.13
CA GLY A 180 -9.85 -0.90 3.17
C GLY A 180 -10.46 0.48 2.91
N SER A 181 -10.67 1.28 3.97
CA SER A 181 -11.16 2.66 3.81
C SER A 181 -10.15 3.54 3.07
N LEU A 182 -8.84 3.40 3.37
CA LEU A 182 -7.78 4.12 2.66
C LEU A 182 -7.72 3.72 1.18
N CYS A 183 -7.83 2.43 0.88
CA CYS A 183 -7.89 1.91 -0.49
C CYS A 183 -9.12 2.45 -1.23
N ALA A 184 -10.29 2.46 -0.61
CA ALA A 184 -11.51 3.02 -1.19
C ALA A 184 -11.36 4.53 -1.48
N VAL A 185 -10.82 5.30 -0.54
CA VAL A 185 -10.53 6.73 -0.76
C VAL A 185 -9.55 6.90 -1.91
N ALA A 186 -8.47 6.12 -1.95
CA ALA A 186 -7.47 6.22 -3.02
C ALA A 186 -8.07 5.89 -4.40
N LEU A 187 -8.89 4.84 -4.51
CA LEU A 187 -9.58 4.48 -5.74
C LEU A 187 -10.58 5.57 -6.20
N THR A 188 -11.28 6.23 -5.26
CA THR A 188 -12.19 7.34 -5.63
C THR A 188 -11.45 8.54 -6.20
N ILE A 189 -10.29 8.88 -5.63
CA ILE A 189 -9.41 9.95 -6.11
C ILE A 189 -8.87 9.60 -7.50
N ASP A 190 -8.37 8.38 -7.67
CA ASP A 190 -7.77 7.92 -8.93
C ASP A 190 -8.81 7.75 -10.05
N SER A 191 -10.04 7.37 -9.72
CA SER A 191 -11.16 7.30 -10.66
C SER A 191 -11.60 8.66 -11.22
N GLY A 192 -11.04 9.77 -10.73
CA GLY A 192 -11.43 11.13 -11.14
C GLY A 192 -12.85 11.51 -10.71
N ARG A 193 -13.46 10.75 -9.78
CA ARG A 193 -14.76 11.06 -9.21
C ARG A 193 -14.56 12.13 -8.13
N HIS A 194 -14.73 13.38 -8.52
CA HIS A 194 -14.65 14.51 -7.60
C HIS A 194 -15.86 14.55 -6.66
N LEU A 195 -15.81 13.76 -5.59
CA LEU A 195 -16.68 14.00 -4.44
C LEU A 195 -16.15 15.23 -3.71
N HIS A 196 -16.98 16.27 -3.61
CA HIS A 196 -16.62 17.53 -2.93
C HIS A 196 -16.05 17.29 -1.53
N ARG A 197 -16.60 16.32 -0.79
CA ARG A 197 -16.11 15.90 0.53
C ARG A 197 -14.69 15.30 0.51
N ILE A 198 -14.35 14.51 -0.50
CA ILE A 198 -13.04 13.86 -0.61
C ILE A 198 -11.98 14.88 -1.03
N GLU A 199 -12.33 15.85 -1.86
CA GLU A 199 -11.44 16.94 -2.23
C GLU A 199 -11.12 17.82 -1.00
N GLY A 200 -12.11 18.16 -0.19
CA GLY A 200 -11.90 18.83 1.09
C GLY A 200 -10.99 18.03 2.03
N LEU A 201 -11.26 16.74 2.19
CA LEU A 201 -10.40 15.84 2.99
C LEU A 201 -8.96 15.81 2.47
N ARG A 202 -8.77 15.74 1.15
CA ARG A 202 -7.46 15.73 0.50
C ARG A 202 -6.68 17.01 0.81
N ILE A 203 -7.33 18.16 0.73
CA ILE A 203 -6.70 19.45 1.04
C ILE A 203 -6.25 19.48 2.50
N HIS A 204 -7.08 19.01 3.44
CA HIS A 204 -6.71 18.97 4.85
C HIS A 204 -5.59 17.95 5.12
N ALA A 205 -5.65 16.76 4.50
CA ALA A 205 -4.63 15.73 4.64
C ALA A 205 -3.27 16.19 4.08
N LEU A 206 -3.24 16.88 2.94
CA LEU A 206 -2.00 17.44 2.37
C LEU A 206 -1.37 18.52 3.26
N ASN A 207 -2.18 19.19 4.09
CA ASN A 207 -1.71 20.13 5.11
C ASN A 207 -1.41 19.46 6.46
N GLY A 208 -1.40 18.11 6.52
CA GLY A 208 -1.15 17.35 7.74
C GLY A 208 -2.20 17.59 8.81
N PHE A 209 -3.46 17.81 8.41
CA PHE A 209 -4.59 18.16 9.28
C PHE A 209 -4.31 19.32 10.25
N TYR A 210 -3.38 20.22 9.87
CA TYR A 210 -2.93 21.34 10.70
C TYR A 210 -2.37 20.94 12.06
N ILE A 211 -1.87 19.70 12.20
CA ILE A 211 -1.22 19.23 13.42
C ILE A 211 -0.03 20.13 13.78
N ASP A 212 0.71 20.66 12.80
CA ASP A 212 1.78 21.64 13.02
C ASP A 212 1.28 22.93 13.69
N ALA A 213 0.07 23.38 13.38
CA ALA A 213 -0.52 24.55 14.03
C ALA A 213 -0.94 24.24 15.48
N CYS A 214 -1.46 23.04 15.72
CA CYS A 214 -1.75 22.56 17.08
C CYS A 214 -0.47 22.44 17.91
N TYR A 215 0.55 21.77 17.36
CA TYR A 215 1.86 21.61 17.98
C TYR A 215 2.50 22.95 18.33
N ARG A 216 2.52 23.90 17.39
CA ARG A 216 3.02 25.26 17.66
C ARG A 216 2.25 25.95 18.77
N ARG A 217 0.94 25.77 18.90
CA ARG A 217 0.17 26.37 20.00
C ARG A 217 0.51 25.76 21.35
N VAL A 218 0.65 24.44 21.42
CA VAL A 218 0.98 23.71 22.66
C VAL A 218 2.42 24.01 23.12
N PHE A 219 3.37 24.06 22.18
CA PHE A 219 4.80 24.22 22.49
C PHE A 219 5.32 25.65 22.29
N ALA A 220 4.47 26.62 21.95
CA ALA A 220 4.87 28.04 21.79
C ALA A 220 5.40 28.68 23.08
N ALA A 221 5.06 28.12 24.25
CA ALA A 221 5.63 28.56 25.53
C ALA A 221 7.09 28.11 25.69
N TRP A 222 7.43 26.92 25.18
CA TRP A 222 8.75 26.29 25.34
C TRP A 222 9.79 26.71 24.29
N ILE A 223 9.35 27.23 23.14
CA ILE A 223 10.24 27.64 22.04
C ILE A 223 10.70 29.10 22.19
N ARG A 224 10.16 29.85 23.16
CA ARG A 224 10.45 31.27 23.40
C ARG A 224 11.49 31.53 24.49
N GLU A 225 12.09 30.48 25.04
CA GLU A 225 13.28 30.53 25.91
C GLU A 225 14.51 30.08 25.13
#